data_AF-A0A9X3E351-F1
#
_entry.id   AF-A0A9X3E351-F1
#
_cell.length_a   1.000
_cell.length_b   1.000
_cell.length_c   1.000
_cell.angle_alpha   90.00
_cell.angle_beta   90.00
_cell.angle_gamma   90.00
#
_symmetry.space_group_name_H-M   'P 1'
#
loop_
_entity.id
_entity.type
_entity.pdbx_description
1 polymer ?
#
loop_
_entity_poly.entity_id
_entity_poly.type
_entity_poly.pdbx_seq_one_letter_code
_entity_poly.pdbx_strand_id
1 'polypeptide(L)'
;MADSTYHAGSISVAAGGLAVLGTLTAFLSQVKPGDTLLKGNGFAVIEAVPSNTSLTLATPWNGTMLTDEQDYRILRTGVGWHSAVEINARLTSIVAALEAGIGFKPDATGALTDRAANNAAAKGFIFVRTDVVPFQIYIKASATSGDWAGPTSMQGNAGTPGAPGATTADVLAALGIPLITISTNDPTGTAPENALWLKVPA
;
A
#
# COMPACT_ATOMS: atom_id res chain seq x y z
N MET A 1 -9.35 -13.45 2.86
CA MET A 1 -10.05 -12.96 4.06
C MET A 1 -10.24 -14.14 4.98
N ALA A 2 -9.84 -14.05 6.25
CA ALA A 2 -10.00 -15.19 7.16
C ALA A 2 -11.50 -15.47 7.35
N ASP A 3 -11.91 -16.71 7.16
CA ASP A 3 -13.27 -17.15 7.47
C ASP A 3 -13.55 -16.87 8.96
N SER A 4 -14.57 -16.06 9.23
CA SER A 4 -14.98 -15.66 10.59
C SER A 4 -15.75 -16.76 11.32
N THR A 5 -15.97 -17.89 10.64
CA THR A 5 -16.65 -19.06 11.18
C THR A 5 -15.78 -20.31 11.14
N TYR A 6 -16.06 -21.24 12.05
CA TYR A 6 -15.53 -22.60 12.03
C TYR A 6 -16.68 -23.60 11.87
N HIS A 7 -16.46 -24.61 11.02
CA HIS A 7 -17.31 -25.78 10.85
C HIS A 7 -16.47 -26.94 10.31
N ALA A 8 -16.53 -28.10 10.97
CA ALA A 8 -15.96 -29.36 10.50
C ALA A 8 -16.53 -30.53 11.32
N GLY A 9 -16.88 -31.64 10.68
CA GLY A 9 -17.46 -32.79 11.37
C GLY A 9 -18.90 -32.53 11.84
N SER A 10 -19.31 -33.24 12.89
CA SER A 10 -20.65 -33.13 13.48
C SER A 10 -20.60 -32.84 14.98
N ILE A 11 -21.71 -32.32 15.52
CA ILE A 11 -21.88 -32.09 16.96
C ILE A 11 -23.19 -32.66 17.50
N SER A 12 -23.17 -33.01 18.79
CA SER A 12 -24.34 -33.42 19.56
C SER A 12 -24.41 -32.62 20.85
N VAL A 13 -25.60 -32.10 21.17
CA VAL A 13 -25.88 -31.39 22.43
C VAL A 13 -27.33 -31.66 22.85
N ALA A 14 -27.51 -32.03 24.11
CA ALA A 14 -28.85 -32.24 24.67
C ALA A 14 -29.62 -30.91 24.72
N ALA A 15 -30.96 -30.97 24.62
CA ALA A 15 -31.79 -29.78 24.87
C ALA A 15 -31.55 -29.26 26.31
N GLY A 16 -31.17 -27.99 26.46
CA GLY A 16 -30.77 -27.42 27.76
C GLY A 16 -29.44 -27.95 28.31
N GLY A 17 -28.67 -28.70 27.53
CA GLY A 17 -27.37 -29.23 27.93
C GLY A 17 -26.24 -28.19 27.87
N LEU A 18 -25.17 -28.42 28.62
CA LEU A 18 -23.95 -27.59 28.59
C LEU A 18 -22.79 -28.26 27.83
N ALA A 19 -22.82 -29.59 27.69
CA ALA A 19 -21.77 -30.33 27.02
C ALA A 19 -22.09 -30.49 25.53
N VAL A 20 -21.14 -30.12 24.68
CA VAL A 20 -21.18 -30.39 23.24
C VAL A 20 -20.16 -31.46 22.92
N LEU A 21 -20.61 -32.55 22.31
CA LEU A 21 -19.76 -33.63 21.82
C LEU A 21 -19.54 -33.43 20.33
N GLY A 22 -18.28 -33.49 19.88
CA GLY A 22 -17.90 -33.37 18.48
C GLY A 22 -17.34 -34.67 17.92
N THR A 23 -17.58 -34.92 16.64
CA THR A 23 -16.98 -36.02 15.88
C THR A 23 -16.26 -35.45 14.66
N LEU A 24 -15.00 -35.84 14.42
CA LEU A 24 -14.14 -35.30 13.36
C LEU A 24 -13.95 -33.77 13.43
N THR A 25 -13.96 -33.22 14.65
CA THR A 25 -13.76 -31.81 14.96
C THR A 25 -12.30 -31.50 15.36
N ALA A 26 -11.91 -30.24 15.30
CA ALA A 26 -10.56 -29.76 15.65
C ALA A 26 -10.59 -28.59 16.67
N PHE A 27 -11.45 -28.69 17.69
CA PHE A 27 -11.81 -27.56 18.55
C PHE A 27 -10.63 -26.85 19.23
N LEU A 28 -9.61 -27.56 19.73
CA LEU A 28 -8.50 -26.91 20.47
C LEU A 28 -7.77 -25.85 19.61
N SER A 29 -7.63 -26.14 18.32
CA SER A 29 -6.95 -25.25 17.38
C SER A 29 -7.88 -24.19 16.79
N GLN A 30 -9.16 -24.53 16.55
CA GLN A 30 -10.06 -23.71 15.75
C GLN A 30 -11.14 -22.95 16.53
N VAL A 31 -11.23 -23.17 17.84
CA VAL A 31 -12.21 -22.56 18.75
C VAL A 31 -11.48 -22.01 19.97
N LYS A 32 -12.01 -20.94 20.56
CA LYS A 32 -11.52 -20.34 21.82
C LYS A 32 -12.70 -20.05 22.74
N PRO A 33 -12.49 -20.06 24.08
CA PRO A 33 -13.47 -19.52 25.02
C PRO A 33 -13.98 -18.13 24.59
N GLY A 34 -15.30 -17.93 24.69
CA GLY A 34 -16.01 -16.73 24.21
C GLY A 34 -16.47 -16.79 22.75
N ASP A 35 -16.15 -17.84 22.00
CA ASP A 35 -16.76 -18.10 20.69
C ASP A 35 -18.25 -18.47 20.84
N THR A 36 -19.04 -18.26 19.79
CA THR A 36 -20.49 -18.52 19.82
C THR A 36 -20.86 -19.68 18.90
N LEU A 37 -21.44 -20.74 19.47
CA LEU A 37 -22.06 -21.83 18.70
C LEU A 37 -23.43 -21.38 18.19
N LEU A 38 -23.73 -21.67 16.93
CA LEU A 38 -24.99 -21.36 16.25
C LEU A 38 -25.54 -22.57 15.50
N LYS A 39 -26.87 -22.75 15.58
CA LYS A 39 -27.64 -23.62 14.69
C LYS A 39 -29.12 -23.21 14.68
N GLY A 40 -29.62 -22.79 13.51
CA GLY A 40 -30.99 -22.29 13.39
C GLY A 40 -31.21 -21.12 14.33
N ASN A 41 -32.20 -21.23 15.23
CA ASN A 41 -32.48 -20.23 16.27
C ASN A 41 -31.70 -20.47 17.58
N GLY A 42 -30.95 -21.57 17.68
CA GLY A 42 -30.15 -21.90 18.85
C GLY A 42 -28.79 -21.21 18.82
N PHE A 43 -28.39 -20.64 19.95
CA PHE A 43 -27.08 -20.04 20.14
C PHE A 43 -26.61 -20.21 21.59
N ALA A 44 -25.31 -20.43 21.77
CA ALA A 44 -24.69 -20.48 23.09
C ALA A 44 -23.22 -20.05 23.02
N VAL A 45 -22.76 -19.36 24.06
CA VAL A 45 -21.34 -18.99 24.19
C VAL A 45 -20.56 -20.19 24.72
N ILE A 46 -19.36 -20.41 24.20
CA ILE A 46 -18.44 -21.46 24.61
C ILE A 46 -17.63 -20.95 25.81
N GLU A 47 -17.73 -21.65 26.94
CA GLU A 47 -16.97 -21.34 28.15
C GLU A 47 -15.58 -21.99 28.10
N ALA A 48 -15.51 -23.26 27.68
CA ALA A 48 -14.27 -24.01 27.67
C ALA A 48 -14.17 -24.93 26.46
N VAL A 49 -12.93 -25.25 26.09
CA VAL A 49 -12.58 -26.21 25.02
C VAL A 49 -11.72 -27.32 25.62
N PRO A 50 -12.31 -28.34 26.28
CA PRO A 50 -11.54 -29.37 26.97
C PRO A 50 -10.71 -30.27 26.03
N SER A 51 -11.18 -30.52 24.80
CA SER A 51 -10.49 -31.38 23.83
C SER A 51 -10.86 -31.01 22.39
N ASN A 52 -10.27 -31.69 21.40
CA ASN A 52 -10.65 -31.51 19.99
C ASN A 52 -12.11 -31.91 19.69
N THR A 53 -12.76 -32.65 20.58
CA THR A 53 -14.09 -33.28 20.41
C THR A 53 -15.05 -32.93 21.54
N SER A 54 -14.73 -31.96 22.40
CA SER A 54 -15.58 -31.54 23.49
C SER A 54 -15.55 -30.03 23.67
N LEU A 55 -16.71 -29.42 23.92
CA LEU A 55 -16.87 -28.04 24.36
C LEU A 55 -17.79 -28.00 25.58
N THR A 56 -17.57 -27.00 26.43
CA THR A 56 -18.52 -26.64 27.49
C THR A 56 -19.11 -25.28 27.15
N LEU A 57 -20.44 -25.17 27.18
CA LEU A 57 -21.18 -23.92 26.97
C LEU A 57 -21.31 -23.16 28.30
N ALA A 58 -21.25 -21.83 28.24
CA ALA A 58 -21.45 -20.96 29.39
C ALA A 58 -22.91 -20.88 29.83
N THR A 59 -23.83 -21.09 28.89
CA THR A 59 -25.28 -21.13 29.14
C THR A 59 -25.88 -22.40 28.53
N PRO A 60 -26.92 -22.98 29.15
CA PRO A 60 -27.65 -24.11 28.59
C PRO A 60 -28.04 -23.89 27.13
N TRP A 61 -27.87 -24.90 26.29
CA TRP A 61 -28.27 -24.85 24.88
C TRP A 61 -29.77 -24.54 24.78
N ASN A 62 -30.09 -23.38 24.21
CA ASN A 62 -31.46 -22.87 24.09
C ASN A 62 -32.19 -23.36 22.82
N GLY A 63 -31.49 -24.09 21.95
CA GLY A 63 -32.06 -24.69 20.74
C GLY A 63 -32.68 -26.06 21.00
N THR A 64 -33.24 -26.64 19.95
CA THR A 64 -33.63 -28.06 19.95
C THR A 64 -32.41 -28.95 20.13
N MET A 65 -32.60 -30.14 20.70
CA MET A 65 -31.54 -31.14 20.81
C MET A 65 -30.87 -31.36 19.44
N LEU A 66 -29.54 -31.37 19.43
CA LEU A 66 -28.74 -31.71 18.25
C LEU A 66 -28.20 -33.11 18.41
N THR A 67 -28.28 -33.91 17.36
CA THR A 67 -27.74 -35.28 17.31
C THR A 67 -27.03 -35.44 15.98
N ASP A 68 -25.71 -35.62 16.05
CA ASP A 68 -24.79 -35.70 14.90
C ASP A 68 -25.03 -34.60 13.85
N GLU A 69 -25.30 -33.39 14.33
CA GLU A 69 -25.59 -32.22 13.52
C GLU A 69 -24.35 -31.72 12.80
N GLN A 70 -24.42 -31.63 11.47
CA GLN A 70 -23.30 -31.18 10.63
C GLN A 70 -23.43 -29.70 10.30
N ASP A 71 -24.63 -29.13 10.15
CA ASP A 71 -24.80 -27.75 9.69
C ASP A 71 -24.66 -26.69 10.80
N TYR A 72 -23.91 -26.99 11.85
CA TYR A 72 -23.58 -26.03 12.89
C TYR A 72 -22.50 -25.03 12.42
N ARG A 73 -22.43 -23.87 13.08
CA ARG A 73 -21.35 -22.89 12.88
C ARG A 73 -20.86 -22.40 14.23
N ILE A 74 -19.55 -22.15 14.34
CA ILE A 74 -18.98 -21.45 15.49
C ILE A 74 -18.43 -20.11 15.00
N LEU A 75 -18.99 -19.02 15.50
CA LEU A 75 -18.48 -17.67 15.26
C LEU A 75 -17.28 -17.41 16.16
N ARG A 76 -16.18 -16.92 15.57
CA ARG A 76 -14.93 -16.58 16.28
C ARG A 76 -15.02 -15.24 16.99
N THR A 77 -15.88 -15.15 17.99
CA THR A 77 -16.13 -13.94 18.79
C THR A 77 -15.27 -13.83 20.04
N GLY A 78 -14.59 -14.92 20.44
CA GLY A 78 -13.81 -14.97 21.65
C GLY A 78 -12.64 -14.01 21.65
N VAL A 79 -12.35 -13.42 22.81
CA VAL A 79 -11.20 -12.52 23.01
C VAL A 79 -9.86 -13.23 22.77
N GLY A 80 -9.81 -14.56 22.78
CA GLY A 80 -8.63 -15.34 22.37
C GLY A 80 -8.22 -15.09 20.91
N TRP A 81 -9.15 -14.68 20.03
CA TRP A 81 -8.86 -14.31 18.64
C TRP A 81 -8.39 -12.86 18.49
N HIS A 82 -8.73 -12.00 19.45
CA HIS A 82 -8.57 -10.55 19.37
C HIS A 82 -7.94 -9.96 20.64
N SER A 83 -7.09 -10.73 21.32
CA SER A 83 -6.57 -10.30 22.63
C SER A 83 -5.79 -8.98 22.44
N ALA A 84 -5.91 -8.07 23.42
CA ALA A 84 -5.17 -6.81 23.36
C ALA A 84 -3.65 -7.04 23.21
N VAL A 85 -3.13 -8.15 23.72
CA VAL A 85 -1.74 -8.57 23.53
C VAL A 85 -1.42 -8.87 22.06
N GLU A 86 -2.27 -9.65 21.38
CA GLU A 86 -2.11 -9.99 19.95
C GLU A 86 -2.27 -8.75 19.06
N ILE A 87 -3.25 -7.89 19.37
CA ILE A 87 -3.43 -6.61 18.67
C ILE A 87 -2.19 -5.73 18.87
N ASN A 88 -1.70 -5.58 20.10
CA ASN A 88 -0.51 -4.78 20.38
C ASN A 88 0.75 -5.38 19.73
N ALA A 89 0.87 -6.70 19.65
CA ALA A 89 1.97 -7.37 18.94
C ALA A 89 1.90 -7.09 17.43
N ARG A 90 0.71 -7.17 16.82
CA ARG A 90 0.51 -6.83 15.41
C ARG A 90 0.76 -5.35 15.13
N LEU A 91 0.27 -4.45 15.98
CA LEU A 91 0.56 -3.01 15.88
C LEU A 91 2.06 -2.76 15.98
N THR A 92 2.74 -3.40 16.93
CA THR A 92 4.21 -3.31 17.05
C THR A 92 4.90 -3.82 15.79
N SER A 93 4.42 -4.92 15.19
CA SER A 93 5.00 -5.45 13.95
C SER A 93 4.79 -4.51 12.75
N ILE A 94 3.64 -3.84 12.66
CA ILE A 94 3.34 -2.87 11.61
C ILE A 94 4.21 -1.62 11.80
N VAL A 95 4.33 -1.12 13.03
CA VAL A 95 5.23 -0.01 13.35
C VAL A 95 6.67 -0.39 13.01
N ALA A 96 7.15 -1.58 13.39
CA ALA A 96 8.47 -2.05 13.02
C ALA A 96 8.68 -2.16 11.50
N ALA A 97 7.67 -2.62 10.75
CA ALA A 97 7.72 -2.68 9.29
C ALA A 97 7.74 -1.28 8.64
N LEU A 98 7.02 -0.32 9.22
CA LEU A 98 7.03 1.08 8.78
C LEU A 98 8.40 1.73 9.06
N GLU A 99 8.95 1.54 10.26
CA GLU A 99 10.29 2.03 10.65
C GLU A 99 11.43 1.38 9.84
N ALA A 100 11.22 0.13 9.39
CA ALA A 100 12.12 -0.56 8.48
C ALA A 100 12.05 -0.01 7.04
N GLY A 101 11.09 0.85 6.71
CA GLY A 101 10.89 1.45 5.40
C GLY A 101 10.19 0.47 4.45
N ILE A 102 8.96 0.80 4.05
CA ILE A 102 8.22 0.02 3.05
C ILE A 102 8.88 0.23 1.67
N GLY A 103 9.90 -0.56 1.38
CA GLY A 103 10.44 -0.75 0.02
C GLY A 103 11.87 -0.25 -0.22
N PHE A 104 12.32 0.82 0.45
CA PHE A 104 13.68 1.33 0.26
C PHE A 104 14.17 2.15 1.47
N LYS A 105 15.16 1.63 2.20
CA LYS A 105 15.85 2.31 3.30
C LYS A 105 17.34 2.38 2.97
N PRO A 106 17.89 3.53 2.54
CA PRO A 106 19.32 3.66 2.35
C PRO A 106 20.04 3.57 3.70
N ASP A 107 21.12 2.79 3.76
CA ASP A 107 21.94 2.67 4.97
C ASP A 107 22.82 3.90 5.16
N ALA A 108 23.20 4.56 4.06
CA ALA A 108 23.88 5.84 4.06
C ALA A 108 23.57 6.65 2.79
N THR A 109 23.69 7.98 2.91
CA THR A 109 23.50 8.90 1.79
C THR A 109 24.60 9.97 1.80
N GLY A 110 25.01 10.48 0.64
CA GLY A 110 25.99 11.56 0.57
C GLY A 110 26.62 11.73 -0.81
N ALA A 111 27.83 12.30 -0.84
CA ALA A 111 28.64 12.39 -2.05
C ALA A 111 29.36 11.07 -2.36
N LEU A 112 29.90 10.93 -3.58
CA LEU A 112 30.65 9.71 -3.95
C LEU A 112 31.86 9.45 -3.02
N THR A 113 32.47 10.50 -2.47
CA THR A 113 33.57 10.42 -1.51
C THR A 113 33.14 9.78 -0.19
N ASP A 114 31.91 10.03 0.26
CA ASP A 114 31.38 9.51 1.54
C ASP A 114 31.08 8.01 1.45
N ARG A 115 30.85 7.50 0.23
CA ARG A 115 30.70 6.05 -0.02
C ARG A 115 31.96 5.28 0.38
N ALA A 116 33.14 5.87 0.21
CA ALA A 116 34.40 5.20 0.55
C ALA A 116 34.52 4.86 2.04
N ALA A 117 33.92 5.67 2.92
CA ALA A 117 33.84 5.39 4.36
C ALA A 117 33.06 4.09 4.66
N ASN A 118 32.21 3.66 3.72
CA ASN A 118 31.36 2.46 3.83
C ASN A 118 31.91 1.27 3.04
N ASN A 119 33.17 1.32 2.54
CA ASN A 119 33.73 0.26 1.71
C ASN A 119 33.77 -1.12 2.41
N ALA A 120 33.93 -1.14 3.73
CA ALA A 120 33.95 -2.35 4.56
C ALA A 120 32.56 -2.82 5.03
N ALA A 121 31.48 -2.19 4.55
CA ALA A 121 30.13 -2.59 4.91
C ALA A 121 29.75 -4.00 4.40
N ALA A 122 28.78 -4.61 5.06
CA ALA A 122 28.30 -5.95 4.70
C ALA A 122 27.64 -5.98 3.31
N LYS A 123 27.56 -7.18 2.71
CA LYS A 123 26.81 -7.42 1.48
C LYS A 123 25.36 -6.94 1.64
N GLY A 124 24.83 -6.24 0.64
CA GLY A 124 23.48 -5.69 0.64
C GLY A 124 23.35 -4.28 1.19
N PHE A 125 24.41 -3.70 1.78
CA PHE A 125 24.41 -2.30 2.23
C PHE A 125 24.14 -1.35 1.05
N ILE A 126 23.21 -0.41 1.24
CA ILE A 126 22.69 0.51 0.23
C ILE A 126 23.24 1.92 0.50
N PHE A 127 24.01 2.46 -0.44
CA PHE A 127 24.45 3.85 -0.42
C PHE A 127 23.74 4.64 -1.53
N VAL A 128 23.11 5.76 -1.18
CA VAL A 128 22.49 6.67 -2.16
C VAL A 128 23.32 7.93 -2.31
N ARG A 129 23.80 8.14 -3.52
CA ARG A 129 24.53 9.33 -3.90
C ARG A 129 23.54 10.44 -4.28
N THR A 130 23.56 11.53 -3.53
CA THR A 130 22.58 12.64 -3.63
C THR A 130 23.14 13.92 -4.24
N ASP A 131 24.45 14.02 -4.47
CA ASP A 131 25.13 15.18 -5.10
C ASP A 131 25.02 15.20 -6.64
N VAL A 132 24.24 14.29 -7.24
CA VAL A 132 24.03 14.17 -8.68
C VAL A 132 22.55 14.07 -9.01
N VAL A 133 22.19 14.51 -10.22
CA VAL A 133 20.83 14.40 -10.77
C VAL A 133 20.90 13.61 -12.09
N PRO A 134 20.24 12.43 -12.19
CA PRO A 134 19.52 11.74 -11.12
C PRO A 134 20.41 11.26 -9.98
N PHE A 135 19.83 11.10 -8.79
CA PHE A 135 20.50 10.41 -7.69
C PHE A 135 20.91 9.00 -8.14
N GLN A 136 22.03 8.51 -7.61
CA GLN A 136 22.60 7.21 -7.97
C GLN A 136 22.54 6.27 -6.78
N ILE A 137 22.17 5.02 -7.01
CA ILE A 137 22.10 3.96 -6.00
C ILE A 137 23.30 3.03 -6.20
N TYR A 138 23.97 2.71 -5.09
CA TYR A 138 25.03 1.71 -5.01
C TYR A 138 24.66 0.65 -3.96
N ILE A 139 24.94 -0.61 -4.25
CA ILE A 139 24.68 -1.72 -3.33
C ILE A 139 25.96 -2.54 -3.16
N LYS A 140 26.36 -2.88 -1.93
CA LYS A 140 27.50 -3.78 -1.69
C LYS A 140 27.22 -5.16 -2.30
N ALA A 141 27.97 -5.55 -3.32
CA ALA A 141 27.80 -6.83 -4.00
C ALA A 141 28.33 -8.01 -3.16
N SER A 142 29.34 -7.75 -2.33
CA SER A 142 29.89 -8.67 -1.34
C SER A 142 30.45 -7.91 -0.12
N ALA A 143 30.90 -8.66 0.89
CA ALA A 143 31.60 -8.11 2.06
C ALA A 143 33.05 -7.69 1.76
N THR A 144 33.58 -7.96 0.56
CA THR A 144 34.92 -7.54 0.14
C THR A 144 34.98 -6.01 0.06
N SER A 145 36.03 -5.40 0.60
CA SER A 145 36.16 -3.94 0.63
C SER A 145 36.03 -3.31 -0.76
N GLY A 146 35.15 -2.31 -0.89
CA GLY A 146 34.99 -1.56 -2.15
C GLY A 146 34.24 -2.28 -3.27
N ASP A 147 33.78 -3.51 -3.06
CA ASP A 147 32.97 -4.25 -4.04
C ASP A 147 31.52 -3.74 -4.05
N TRP A 148 31.20 -2.87 -5.01
CA TRP A 148 29.92 -2.19 -5.17
C TRP A 148 29.29 -2.49 -6.54
N ALA A 149 28.00 -2.82 -6.55
CA ALA A 149 27.15 -2.82 -7.75
C ALA A 149 26.56 -1.41 -7.99
N GLY A 150 26.43 -1.02 -9.26
CA GLY A 150 25.96 0.31 -9.69
C GLY A 150 27.05 1.15 -10.39
N PRO A 151 26.80 2.44 -10.65
CA PRO A 151 25.60 3.20 -10.24
C PRO A 151 24.36 2.80 -11.04
N THR A 152 23.22 2.72 -10.35
CA THR A 152 21.89 2.60 -10.97
C THR A 152 21.07 3.84 -10.64
N SER A 153 20.32 4.38 -11.59
CA SER A 153 19.37 5.47 -11.36
C SER A 153 17.97 5.07 -11.81
N MET A 154 16.93 5.68 -11.22
CA MET A 154 15.52 5.39 -11.54
C MET A 154 14.89 6.43 -12.48
N GLN A 155 15.68 7.36 -13.02
CA GLN A 155 15.17 8.36 -13.95
C GLN A 155 15.23 7.83 -15.39
N GLY A 156 14.08 7.87 -16.09
CA GLY A 156 14.03 7.62 -17.53
C GLY A 156 14.60 8.78 -18.34
N ASN A 157 14.79 8.57 -19.65
CA ASN A 157 15.23 9.64 -20.55
C ASN A 157 14.30 10.86 -20.41
N ALA A 158 14.88 12.07 -20.37
CA ALA A 158 14.09 13.29 -20.43
C ALA A 158 13.18 13.25 -21.67
N GLY A 159 11.93 13.73 -21.52
CA GLY A 159 11.03 13.88 -22.67
C GLY A 159 11.64 14.80 -23.72
N THR A 160 11.24 14.64 -24.98
CA THR A 160 11.59 15.60 -26.02
C THR A 160 11.15 17.00 -25.59
N PRO A 161 11.94 18.06 -25.87
CA PRO A 161 11.47 19.42 -25.67
C PRO A 161 10.08 19.62 -26.31
N GLY A 162 9.23 20.42 -25.66
CA GLY A 162 7.97 20.82 -26.28
C GLY A 162 8.19 21.53 -27.60
N ALA A 163 7.20 21.52 -28.48
CA ALA A 163 7.25 22.32 -29.69
C ALA A 163 7.53 23.80 -29.32
N PRO A 164 8.39 24.51 -30.05
CA PRO A 164 8.56 25.95 -29.88
C PRO A 164 7.21 26.66 -29.91
N GLY A 165 7.07 27.73 -29.10
CA GLY A 165 5.89 28.60 -29.21
C GLY A 165 5.80 29.23 -30.61
N ALA A 166 4.59 29.65 -31.00
CA ALA A 166 4.38 30.35 -32.25
C ALA A 166 5.30 31.58 -32.36
N THR A 167 6.03 31.68 -33.45
CA THR A 167 6.85 32.85 -33.76
C THR A 167 5.95 34.02 -34.18
N THR A 168 6.49 35.24 -34.19
CA THR A 168 5.79 36.40 -34.75
C THR A 168 5.38 36.17 -36.21
N ALA A 169 6.18 35.43 -36.99
CA ALA A 169 5.85 35.06 -38.36
C ALA A 169 4.64 34.12 -38.43
N ASP A 170 4.54 33.14 -37.53
CA ASP A 170 3.39 32.24 -37.43
C ASP A 170 2.10 33.02 -37.08
N VAL A 171 2.20 34.04 -36.22
CA VAL A 171 1.09 34.94 -35.87
C VAL A 171 0.65 35.78 -37.07
N LEU A 172 1.60 36.39 -37.81
CA LEU A 172 1.29 37.18 -39.00
C LEU A 172 0.62 36.33 -40.09
N ALA A 173 1.11 35.10 -40.30
CA ALA A 173 0.54 34.15 -41.25
C ALA A 173 -0.89 33.74 -40.86
N ALA A 174 -1.14 33.45 -39.58
CA ALA A 174 -2.47 33.11 -39.08
C ALA A 174 -3.48 34.27 -39.20
N LEU A 175 -3.01 35.51 -39.11
CA LEU A 175 -3.83 36.72 -39.30
C LEU A 175 -3.97 37.12 -40.79
N GLY A 176 -3.33 36.41 -41.72
CA GLY A 176 -3.35 36.73 -43.15
C GLY A 176 -2.61 38.03 -43.50
N ILE A 177 -1.64 38.45 -42.67
CA ILE A 177 -0.88 39.70 -42.87
C ILE A 177 0.44 39.35 -43.56
N PRO A 178 0.63 39.70 -44.85
CA PRO A 178 1.79 39.25 -45.63
C PRO A 178 3.07 40.05 -45.31
N LEU A 179 2.94 41.31 -44.89
CA LEU A 179 4.07 42.19 -44.59
C LEU A 179 3.61 43.35 -43.69
N ILE A 180 4.41 43.68 -42.67
CA ILE A 180 4.28 44.95 -41.93
C ILE A 180 5.46 45.84 -42.36
N THR A 181 5.16 46.98 -42.96
CA THR A 181 6.16 47.98 -43.32
C THR A 181 5.99 49.19 -42.42
N ILE A 182 7.04 49.54 -41.66
CA ILE A 182 7.07 50.77 -40.86
C ILE A 182 7.82 51.82 -41.69
N SER A 183 7.11 52.88 -42.08
CA SER A 183 7.73 54.06 -42.67
C SER A 183 7.93 55.13 -41.60
N THR A 184 9.14 55.68 -41.52
CA THR A 184 9.46 56.83 -40.66
C THR A 184 9.29 58.16 -41.39
N ASN A 185 8.95 58.14 -42.68
CA ASN A 185 8.63 59.34 -43.44
C ASN A 185 7.22 59.79 -43.09
N ASP A 186 7.03 61.10 -42.88
CA ASP A 186 5.71 61.69 -42.68
C ASP A 186 4.81 61.33 -43.87
N PRO A 187 3.72 60.59 -43.64
CA PRO A 187 2.91 60.11 -44.73
C PRO A 187 2.13 61.29 -45.33
N THR A 188 2.17 61.45 -46.65
CA THR A 188 1.42 62.47 -47.39
C THR A 188 0.33 61.80 -48.25
N GLY A 189 -0.87 62.37 -48.26
CA GLY A 189 -2.03 61.84 -49.01
C GLY A 189 -3.01 61.02 -48.17
N THR A 190 -3.92 60.29 -48.81
CA THR A 190 -4.85 59.35 -48.15
C THR A 190 -4.16 58.01 -47.89
N ALA A 191 -4.36 57.44 -46.71
CA ALA A 191 -3.85 56.11 -46.41
C ALA A 191 -4.43 55.07 -47.39
N PRO A 192 -3.61 54.20 -47.99
CA PRO A 192 -4.14 53.08 -48.79
C PRO A 192 -4.96 52.16 -47.89
N GLU A 193 -5.87 51.37 -48.49
CA GLU A 193 -6.92 50.59 -47.79
C GLU A 193 -6.42 49.61 -46.72
N ASN A 194 -5.11 49.33 -46.66
CA ASN A 194 -4.48 48.42 -45.70
C ASN A 194 -3.36 49.08 -44.87
N ALA A 195 -3.35 50.40 -44.71
CA ALA A 195 -2.35 51.11 -43.92
C ALA A 195 -2.92 51.66 -42.59
N LEU A 196 -2.21 51.40 -41.50
CA LEU A 196 -2.44 52.03 -40.20
C LEU A 196 -1.37 53.11 -39.98
N TRP A 197 -1.80 54.36 -39.80
CA TRP A 197 -0.89 55.46 -39.47
C TRP A 197 -0.86 55.68 -37.97
N LEU A 198 0.33 55.54 -37.37
CA LEU A 198 0.54 55.79 -35.95
C LEU A 198 1.39 57.05 -35.79
N LYS A 199 0.78 58.13 -35.29
CA LYS A 199 1.50 59.35 -34.93
C LYS A 199 2.11 59.16 -33.54
N VAL A 200 3.44 59.06 -33.48
CA VAL A 200 4.16 59.02 -32.19
C VAL A 200 4.24 60.46 -31.65
N PRO A 201 3.69 60.77 -30.47
CA PRO A 201 3.89 62.08 -29.85
C PRO A 201 5.37 62.24 -29.48
N ALA A 202 5.92 63.43 -29.71
CA ALA A 202 7.25 63.80 -29.23
C ALA A 202 7.28 63.95 -27.69
#